data_AF-A0A7Y4KP93-F1
#
_entry.id   AF-A0A7Y4KP93-F1
#
_cell.length_a   1.000
_cell.length_b   1.000
_cell.length_c   1.000
_cell.angle_alpha   90.00
_cell.angle_beta   90.00
_cell.angle_gamma   90.00
#
_symmetry.space_group_name_H-M   'P 1'
#
loop_
_entity.id
_entity.type
_entity.pdbx_description
1 polymer ?
#
loop_
_entity_poly.entity_id
_entity_poly.type
_entity_poly.pdbx_seq_one_letter_code
_entity_poly.pdbx_strand_id
1 'polypeptide(L)'
;MTSSVLPPDATRTLGDIVANLRRVPEPLLHETMPDPFVLRLTAADPGGARTAGLWLVATTNDQPYAFRLYRFDGGRWVPHMQDGRHCAIFPEGRIPAWWNAGELDPLSPDLPRDLVVARWAPEIDVRHGLLTLHYTARDRAGILRSAYATATAIDGEWTDHGYLDINVRVKDLAPGYPGGPAGENPVVGMIDGHVAAAVDGGGKERTFLLTKVDGNGLQWTDPVTGQRHKAPTPILSHEFRQESDGRITLLGAAKALLTNGPHHDGLIEGQFVVHENGRSYLAYSAGFFGNAEYRTYIAKLDLLAHEVWDERLLIDSQSPALGGQWNGPGHPSFVRVGEGLYAMYLHVWRNGTDYSKDGDQRRAIQCHVAFRDLEGRPCEPFVVEERFATPA
;
A
#
# COMPACT_ATOMS: atom_id res chain seq x y z
N MET A 1 37.56 -4.01 -5.86
CA MET A 1 36.48 -3.70 -4.91
C MET A 1 35.39 -3.00 -5.68
N THR A 2 34.51 -3.79 -6.29
CA THR A 2 33.53 -3.33 -7.27
C THR A 2 32.29 -2.80 -6.57
N SER A 3 32.09 -1.49 -6.71
CA SER A 3 30.86 -0.76 -6.42
C SER A 3 29.66 -1.49 -7.03
N SER A 4 28.83 -2.13 -6.19
CA SER A 4 27.51 -2.66 -6.60
C SER A 4 26.48 -1.55 -6.52
N VAL A 5 26.59 -0.58 -7.42
CA VAL A 5 25.43 0.20 -7.86
C VAL A 5 24.48 -0.81 -8.48
N LEU A 6 23.24 -0.90 -8.01
CA LEU A 6 22.20 -1.66 -8.72
C LEU A 6 22.24 -1.19 -10.18
N PRO A 7 22.45 -2.08 -11.17
CA PRO A 7 22.59 -1.66 -12.55
C PRO A 7 21.34 -0.87 -12.95
N PRO A 8 21.50 0.12 -13.85
CA PRO A 8 20.37 0.80 -14.45
C PRO A 8 19.55 -0.26 -15.21
N ASP A 9 18.25 -0.28 -14.94
CA ASP A 9 17.24 -1.17 -15.51
C ASP A 9 17.23 -2.66 -15.11
N ALA A 10 16.08 -3.25 -15.38
CA ALA A 10 15.62 -4.60 -15.10
C ALA A 10 16.48 -5.69 -15.77
N THR A 11 17.70 -5.91 -15.28
CA THR A 11 18.64 -6.88 -15.88
C THR A 11 18.68 -8.24 -15.20
N ARG A 12 17.91 -8.47 -14.12
CA ARG A 12 17.89 -9.77 -13.45
C ARG A 12 16.95 -10.72 -14.19
N THR A 13 17.41 -11.94 -14.41
CA THR A 13 16.55 -13.02 -14.88
C THR A 13 15.96 -13.78 -13.69
N LEU A 14 14.88 -14.53 -13.94
CA LEU A 14 14.37 -15.48 -12.94
C LEU A 14 15.44 -16.49 -12.51
N GLY A 15 16.27 -16.94 -13.46
CA GLY A 15 17.39 -17.84 -13.18
C GLY A 15 18.40 -17.26 -12.19
N ASP A 16 18.74 -15.97 -12.32
CA ASP A 16 19.65 -15.28 -11.39
C ASP A 16 19.11 -15.25 -9.96
N ILE A 17 17.80 -15.04 -9.81
CA ILE A 17 17.12 -15.07 -8.50
C ILE A 17 17.15 -16.48 -7.95
N VAL A 18 16.71 -17.47 -8.74
CA VAL A 18 16.64 -18.88 -8.32
C VAL A 18 18.00 -19.42 -7.86
N ALA A 19 19.07 -19.06 -8.57
CA ALA A 19 20.43 -19.47 -8.22
C ALA A 19 20.92 -18.91 -6.87
N ASN A 20 20.31 -17.84 -6.35
CA ASN A 20 20.72 -17.14 -5.13
C ASN A 20 19.56 -16.97 -4.12
N LEU A 21 18.54 -17.84 -4.18
CA LEU A 21 17.37 -17.73 -3.33
C LEU A 21 17.76 -17.77 -1.85
N ARG A 22 17.39 -16.70 -1.13
CA ARG A 22 17.37 -16.73 0.32
C ARG A 22 16.19 -17.60 0.76
N ARG A 23 16.45 -18.55 1.66
CA ARG A 23 15.43 -19.49 2.14
C ARG A 23 14.34 -18.81 2.96
N VAL A 24 14.75 -17.85 3.79
CA VAL A 24 13.83 -17.05 4.60
C VAL A 24 14.22 -15.59 4.42
N PRO A 25 13.28 -14.70 4.05
CA PRO A 25 13.52 -13.28 3.97
C PRO A 25 13.98 -12.72 5.31
N GLU A 26 15.01 -11.89 5.29
CA GLU A 26 15.42 -11.08 6.43
C GLU A 26 14.67 -9.74 6.38
N PRO A 27 14.40 -9.10 7.53
CA PRO A 27 13.87 -7.75 7.55
C PRO A 27 14.76 -6.79 6.77
N LEU A 28 14.15 -5.89 5.99
CA LEU A 28 14.88 -4.85 5.25
C LEU A 28 15.66 -3.92 6.19
N LEU A 29 15.05 -3.64 7.35
CA LEU A 29 15.54 -2.80 8.44
C LEU A 29 15.10 -3.43 9.77
N HIS A 30 15.76 -3.09 10.87
CA HIS A 30 15.44 -3.63 12.20
C HIS A 30 14.31 -2.89 12.93
N GLU A 31 13.77 -1.83 12.35
CA GLU A 31 12.70 -1.00 12.92
C GLU A 31 11.30 -1.46 12.49
N THR A 32 10.28 -0.94 13.18
CA THR A 32 8.88 -1.14 12.80
C THR A 32 8.60 -0.45 11.47
N MET A 33 8.16 -1.23 10.49
CA MET A 33 7.98 -0.76 9.11
C MET A 33 6.73 -1.33 8.45
N PRO A 34 5.55 -0.89 8.94
CA PRO A 34 4.27 -1.21 8.33
C PRO A 34 4.09 -0.57 6.96
N ASP A 35 3.32 -1.23 6.12
CA ASP A 35 2.88 -0.74 4.81
C ASP A 35 4.03 -0.19 3.94
N PRO A 36 5.06 -1.02 3.65
CA PRO A 36 6.25 -0.57 2.96
C PRO A 36 5.95 -0.31 1.49
N PHE A 37 6.24 0.91 1.04
CA PHE A 37 6.20 1.29 -0.36
C PHE A 37 7.62 1.54 -0.88
N VAL A 38 7.96 0.85 -1.97
CA VAL A 38 9.24 1.04 -2.65
C VAL A 38 9.01 1.58 -4.05
N LEU A 39 9.73 2.64 -4.40
CA LEU A 39 9.81 3.13 -5.77
C LEU A 39 11.24 3.14 -6.31
N ARG A 40 11.34 3.15 -7.64
CA ARG A 40 12.58 3.41 -8.37
C ARG A 40 12.49 4.77 -9.05
N LEU A 41 13.47 5.63 -8.76
CA LEU A 41 13.69 6.87 -9.49
C LEU A 41 14.89 6.71 -10.44
N THR A 42 14.81 7.34 -11.59
CA THR A 42 15.85 7.43 -12.61
C THR A 42 16.39 8.85 -12.68
N ALA A 43 17.45 9.07 -13.46
CA ALA A 43 17.99 10.41 -13.68
C ALA A 43 17.04 11.35 -14.45
N ALA A 44 15.98 10.81 -15.06
CA ALA A 44 14.96 11.58 -15.76
C ALA A 44 13.80 12.00 -14.84
N ASP A 45 13.69 11.39 -13.66
CA ASP A 45 12.63 11.68 -12.70
C ASP A 45 12.96 12.93 -11.85
N PRO A 46 11.98 13.49 -11.12
CA PRO A 46 12.19 14.69 -10.32
C PRO A 46 13.34 14.52 -9.29
N GLY A 47 14.20 15.53 -9.23
CA GLY A 47 15.46 15.53 -8.47
C GLY A 47 16.67 14.99 -9.25
N GLY A 48 16.42 14.38 -10.43
CA GLY A 48 17.42 13.96 -11.40
C GLY A 48 18.40 12.91 -10.88
N ALA A 49 19.63 12.92 -11.41
CA ALA A 49 20.65 11.93 -11.06
C ALA A 49 20.96 11.83 -9.55
N ARG A 50 20.74 12.91 -8.79
CA ARG A 50 20.94 12.94 -7.33
C ARG A 50 19.99 12.01 -6.60
N THR A 51 18.73 11.98 -7.01
CA THR A 51 17.66 11.19 -6.40
C THR A 51 17.46 9.85 -7.09
N ALA A 52 18.15 9.55 -8.19
CA ALA A 52 18.06 8.26 -8.87
C ALA A 52 18.45 7.07 -7.95
N GLY A 53 17.64 6.02 -7.93
CA GLY A 53 17.84 4.84 -7.09
C GLY A 53 16.54 4.25 -6.57
N LEU A 54 16.66 3.28 -5.66
CA LEU A 54 15.51 2.75 -4.94
C LEU A 54 15.31 3.50 -3.63
N TRP A 55 14.05 3.83 -3.36
CA TRP A 55 13.60 4.53 -2.17
C TRP A 55 12.50 3.75 -1.50
N LEU A 56 12.53 3.73 -0.18
CA LEU A 56 11.55 3.07 0.67
C LEU A 56 10.96 4.09 1.62
N VAL A 57 9.64 4.08 1.72
CA VAL A 57 8.83 4.80 2.71
C VAL A 57 7.82 3.84 3.31
N ALA A 58 7.32 4.17 4.49
CA ALA A 58 6.45 3.28 5.25
C ALA A 58 5.58 4.09 6.20
N THR A 59 4.51 3.47 6.69
CA THR A 59 3.65 3.98 7.76
C THR A 59 4.48 4.38 8.99
N THR A 60 4.17 5.55 9.56
CA THR A 60 4.86 6.08 10.76
C THR A 60 3.95 6.28 11.96
N ASN A 61 2.64 5.99 11.84
CA ASN A 61 1.67 6.08 12.94
C ASN A 61 1.75 7.44 13.71
N ASP A 62 2.10 7.41 14.99
CA ASP A 62 2.07 8.54 15.92
C ASP A 62 3.44 9.21 16.18
N GLN A 63 4.44 8.90 15.35
CA GLN A 63 5.76 9.54 15.43
C GLN A 63 5.66 11.07 15.27
N PRO A 64 6.65 11.89 15.68
CA PRO A 64 6.59 13.35 15.51
C PRO A 64 6.83 13.81 14.06
N TYR A 65 7.18 12.89 13.17
CA TYR A 65 7.39 13.06 11.73
C TYR A 65 6.50 12.10 10.94
N ALA A 66 6.48 12.20 9.61
CA ALA A 66 5.83 11.21 8.76
C ALA A 66 6.67 10.79 7.55
N PHE A 67 6.62 9.49 7.27
CA PHE A 67 7.21 8.83 6.11
C PHE A 67 8.71 9.07 6.01
N ARG A 68 9.48 8.37 6.85
CA ARG A 68 10.96 8.38 6.82
C ARG A 68 11.45 7.90 5.46
N LEU A 69 12.49 8.54 4.97
CA LEU A 69 13.13 8.18 3.71
C LEU A 69 14.28 7.20 3.96
N TYR A 70 14.25 6.08 3.25
CA TYR A 70 15.36 5.14 3.17
C TYR A 70 15.78 5.00 1.73
N ARG A 71 17.09 4.81 1.51
CA ARG A 71 17.66 4.59 0.18
C ARG A 71 18.36 3.24 0.15
N PHE A 72 18.26 2.55 -0.97
CA PHE A 72 19.06 1.35 -1.18
C PHE A 72 20.47 1.75 -1.62
N ASP A 73 21.47 1.41 -0.82
CA ASP A 73 22.87 1.71 -1.07
C ASP A 73 23.76 0.53 -0.66
N GLY A 74 24.72 0.17 -1.50
CA GLY A 74 25.67 -0.92 -1.23
C GLY A 74 25.03 -2.27 -0.93
N GLY A 75 23.87 -2.58 -1.51
CA GLY A 75 23.17 -3.85 -1.32
C GLY A 75 22.26 -3.93 -0.08
N ARG A 76 22.03 -2.81 0.61
CA ARG A 76 21.17 -2.74 1.80
C ARG A 76 20.35 -1.45 1.84
N TRP A 77 19.28 -1.45 2.63
CA TRP A 77 18.54 -0.25 2.95
C TRP A 77 19.26 0.55 4.04
N VAL A 78 19.39 1.86 3.85
CA VAL A 78 19.97 2.77 4.84
C VAL A 78 19.09 4.01 5.02
N PRO A 79 19.02 4.58 6.24
CA PRO A 79 18.41 5.88 6.46
C PRO A 79 18.99 6.94 5.51
N HIS A 80 18.14 7.70 4.84
CA HIS A 80 18.60 8.84 4.05
C HIS A 80 18.86 10.02 4.98
N MET A 81 20.12 10.46 5.08
CA MET A 81 20.55 11.51 5.99
C MET A 81 20.86 12.81 5.24
N GLN A 82 20.38 13.95 5.75
CA GLN A 82 20.77 15.29 5.33
C GLN A 82 21.05 16.15 6.56
N ASP A 83 22.20 16.84 6.58
CA ASP A 83 22.64 17.67 7.70
C ASP A 83 22.59 16.96 9.07
N GLY A 84 22.97 15.67 9.07
CA GLY A 84 22.98 14.83 10.27
C GLY A 84 21.60 14.38 10.76
N ARG A 85 20.53 14.66 10.01
CA ARG A 85 19.15 14.26 10.33
C ARG A 85 18.64 13.24 9.33
N HIS A 86 17.90 12.25 9.83
CA HIS A 86 17.18 11.32 8.96
C HIS A 86 16.02 12.04 8.30
N CYS A 87 15.98 12.07 6.97
CA CYS A 87 14.93 12.77 6.24
C CYS A 87 13.58 12.07 6.37
N ALA A 88 12.52 12.85 6.30
CA ALA A 88 11.13 12.41 6.25
C ALA A 88 10.38 13.35 5.31
N ILE A 89 9.34 12.85 4.62
CA ILE A 89 8.52 13.70 3.74
C ILE A 89 7.90 14.84 4.54
N PHE A 90 7.35 14.54 5.72
CA PHE A 90 6.89 15.54 6.68
C PHE A 90 7.78 15.50 7.93
N PRO A 91 8.81 16.36 8.03
CA PRO A 91 9.69 16.36 9.19
C PRO A 91 8.98 16.91 10.44
N GLU A 92 9.56 16.63 11.60
CA GLU A 92 9.07 17.15 12.87
C GLU A 92 8.92 18.68 12.85
N GLY A 93 7.78 19.16 13.35
CA GLY A 93 7.41 20.58 13.32
C GLY A 93 6.92 21.11 11.96
N ARG A 94 6.87 20.27 10.92
CA ARG A 94 6.30 20.60 9.60
C ARG A 94 5.23 19.61 9.14
N ILE A 95 4.52 19.00 10.08
CA ILE A 95 3.35 18.17 9.77
C ILE A 95 2.16 19.06 9.32
N PRO A 96 1.32 18.61 8.39
CA PRO A 96 0.15 19.37 7.95
C PRO A 96 -0.79 19.78 9.10
N ALA A 97 -1.26 21.02 9.07
CA ALA A 97 -2.04 21.60 10.17
C ALA A 97 -3.41 20.94 10.37
N TRP A 98 -3.99 20.38 9.30
CA TRP A 98 -5.29 19.71 9.32
C TRP A 98 -5.25 18.32 9.96
N TRP A 99 -4.05 17.75 10.15
CA TRP A 99 -3.92 16.45 10.78
C TRP A 99 -4.39 16.48 12.24
N ASN A 100 -4.97 15.36 12.62
CA ASN A 100 -5.37 15.01 13.98
C ASN A 100 -4.21 15.21 14.99
N ALA A 101 -4.53 15.74 16.18
CA ALA A 101 -3.61 15.92 17.31
C ALA A 101 -4.00 15.11 18.57
N GLY A 102 -4.81 14.06 18.40
CA GLY A 102 -5.32 13.17 19.43
C GLY A 102 -6.86 13.05 19.45
N GLU A 103 -7.58 13.66 18.51
CA GLU A 103 -9.04 13.54 18.41
C GLU A 103 -9.44 12.09 18.11
N LEU A 104 -10.39 11.53 18.86
CA LEU A 104 -10.82 10.13 18.71
C LEU A 104 -11.68 9.91 17.46
N ASP A 105 -11.66 8.68 16.95
CA ASP A 105 -12.56 8.26 15.86
C ASP A 105 -14.01 8.20 16.36
N PRO A 106 -14.97 8.92 15.72
CA PRO A 106 -16.37 8.87 16.11
C PRO A 106 -17.00 7.46 15.99
N LEU A 107 -16.51 6.63 15.07
CA LEU A 107 -16.97 5.26 14.86
C LEU A 107 -16.20 4.24 15.70
N SER A 108 -15.09 4.62 16.31
CA SER A 108 -14.22 3.72 17.09
C SER A 108 -13.47 4.51 18.19
N PRO A 109 -14.18 4.98 19.24
CA PRO A 109 -13.60 5.88 20.25
C PRO A 109 -12.52 5.21 21.12
N ASP A 110 -12.49 3.88 21.18
CA ASP A 110 -11.55 3.10 22.00
C ASP A 110 -10.27 2.72 21.26
N LEU A 111 -9.96 3.36 20.12
CA LEU A 111 -8.77 3.06 19.35
C LEU A 111 -7.47 3.36 20.14
N PRO A 112 -6.46 2.46 20.04
CA PRO A 112 -5.10 2.74 20.47
C PRO A 112 -4.53 4.04 19.86
N ARG A 113 -3.65 4.74 20.60
CA ARG A 113 -3.13 6.06 20.24
C ARG A 113 -2.45 6.09 18.87
N ASP A 114 -1.68 5.08 18.54
CA ASP A 114 -1.01 4.90 17.24
C ASP A 114 -2.03 4.86 16.09
N LEU A 115 -3.20 4.25 16.31
CA LEU A 115 -4.30 4.23 15.35
C LEU A 115 -5.15 5.50 15.36
N VAL A 116 -5.08 6.30 16.43
CA VAL A 116 -5.74 7.61 16.55
C VAL A 116 -4.97 8.70 15.79
N VAL A 117 -3.63 8.69 15.76
CA VAL A 117 -2.89 9.74 15.03
C VAL A 117 -2.82 9.42 13.53
N ALA A 118 -2.74 8.13 13.18
CA ALA A 118 -2.81 7.57 11.83
C ALA A 118 -2.04 8.34 10.74
N ARG A 119 -0.85 7.85 10.38
CA ARG A 119 -0.04 8.36 9.26
C ARG A 119 0.40 7.19 8.41
N TRP A 120 -0.47 6.82 7.49
CA TRP A 120 -0.50 5.46 6.95
C TRP A 120 -0.30 5.40 5.44
N ALA A 121 0.23 4.26 5.02
CA ALA A 121 0.29 3.74 3.67
C ALA A 121 0.70 4.81 2.64
N PRO A 122 1.92 5.37 2.76
CA PRO A 122 2.43 6.34 1.79
C PRO A 122 2.75 5.63 0.46
N GLU A 123 2.26 6.16 -0.64
CA GLU A 123 2.67 5.75 -1.99
C GLU A 123 3.05 6.96 -2.83
N ILE A 124 4.01 6.80 -3.74
CA ILE A 124 4.50 7.90 -4.58
C ILE A 124 4.33 7.55 -6.05
N ASP A 125 3.62 8.43 -6.76
CA ASP A 125 3.47 8.41 -8.21
C ASP A 125 4.35 9.51 -8.86
N VAL A 126 4.83 9.27 -10.08
CA VAL A 126 5.68 10.21 -10.81
C VAL A 126 4.99 10.63 -12.10
N ARG A 127 4.51 11.88 -12.16
CA ARG A 127 3.82 12.45 -13.33
C ARG A 127 4.09 13.93 -13.46
N HIS A 128 4.08 14.43 -14.70
CA HIS A 128 4.24 15.85 -15.02
C HIS A 128 5.49 16.53 -14.40
N GLY A 129 6.57 15.78 -14.18
CA GLY A 129 7.79 16.30 -13.55
C GLY A 129 7.65 16.52 -12.04
N LEU A 130 6.65 15.91 -11.41
CA LEU A 130 6.41 15.95 -9.97
C LEU A 130 6.38 14.54 -9.39
N LEU A 131 6.82 14.45 -8.14
CA LEU A 131 6.50 13.33 -7.25
C LEU A 131 5.19 13.68 -6.55
N THR A 132 4.25 12.74 -6.51
CA THR A 132 2.98 12.90 -5.82
C THR A 132 2.86 11.81 -4.77
N LEU A 133 2.96 12.19 -3.50
CA LEU A 133 2.70 11.32 -2.37
C LEU A 133 1.20 11.23 -2.20
N HIS A 134 0.64 10.03 -2.28
CA HIS A 134 -0.68 9.67 -1.78
C HIS A 134 -0.51 9.06 -0.40
N TYR A 135 -1.29 9.51 0.56
CA TYR A 135 -1.17 9.02 1.93
C TYR A 135 -2.51 9.11 2.67
N THR A 136 -2.57 8.43 3.81
CA THR A 136 -3.72 8.47 4.69
C THR A 136 -3.37 9.20 5.99
N ALA A 137 -4.23 10.13 6.41
CA ALA A 137 -4.18 10.69 7.75
C ALA A 137 -5.57 10.99 8.32
N ARG A 138 -5.70 11.01 9.64
CA ARG A 138 -6.94 11.49 10.26
C ARG A 138 -7.00 13.00 10.26
N ASP A 139 -8.20 13.54 10.01
CA ASP A 139 -8.50 14.95 10.20
C ASP A 139 -8.83 15.29 11.66
N ARG A 140 -9.10 16.58 11.93
CA ARG A 140 -9.52 17.10 13.25
C ARG A 140 -10.89 16.62 13.72
N ALA A 141 -11.66 15.94 12.86
CA ALA A 141 -12.90 15.28 13.24
C ALA A 141 -12.68 13.79 13.58
N GLY A 142 -11.44 13.30 13.54
CA GLY A 142 -11.09 11.90 13.78
C GLY A 142 -11.33 10.98 12.58
N ILE A 143 -11.69 11.53 11.42
CA ILE A 143 -12.05 10.77 10.21
C ILE A 143 -10.78 10.50 9.40
N LEU A 144 -10.57 9.24 8.99
CA LEU A 144 -9.49 8.88 8.07
C LEU A 144 -9.73 9.47 6.67
N ARG A 145 -8.73 10.18 6.16
CA ARG A 145 -8.76 10.88 4.89
C ARG A 145 -7.63 10.41 3.98
N SER A 146 -7.96 10.18 2.71
CA SER A 146 -6.97 10.06 1.65
C SER A 146 -6.55 11.46 1.20
N ALA A 147 -5.25 11.71 1.20
CA ALA A 147 -4.65 13.01 0.95
C ALA A 147 -3.46 12.90 0.00
N TYR A 148 -2.98 14.05 -0.47
CA TYR A 148 -1.82 14.09 -1.34
C TYR A 148 -0.91 15.30 -1.10
N ALA A 149 0.36 15.12 -1.44
CA ALA A 149 1.39 16.15 -1.41
C ALA A 149 2.29 16.02 -2.63
N THR A 150 2.92 17.11 -3.05
CA THR A 150 3.82 17.10 -4.23
C THR A 150 5.19 17.66 -3.94
N ALA A 151 6.20 17.14 -4.64
CA ALA A 151 7.57 17.64 -4.59
C ALA A 151 8.27 17.52 -5.94
N THR A 152 9.32 18.30 -6.15
CA THR A 152 10.21 18.23 -7.33
C THR A 152 11.45 17.36 -7.09
N ALA A 153 11.60 16.81 -5.88
CA ALA A 153 12.63 15.85 -5.49
C ALA A 153 12.18 15.10 -4.23
N ILE A 154 12.51 13.81 -4.11
CA ILE A 154 12.00 12.97 -3.01
C ILE A 154 12.51 13.42 -1.64
N ASP A 155 13.74 13.90 -1.59
CA ASP A 155 14.42 14.44 -0.42
C ASP A 155 14.31 15.98 -0.33
N GLY A 156 13.41 16.58 -1.11
CA GLY A 156 13.15 18.02 -1.14
C GLY A 156 12.02 18.46 -0.22
N GLU A 157 11.55 19.70 -0.42
CA GLU A 157 10.36 20.20 0.27
C GLU A 157 9.08 19.68 -0.39
N TRP A 158 8.17 19.19 0.44
CA TRP A 158 6.87 18.68 0.02
C TRP A 158 5.77 19.71 0.32
N THR A 159 4.92 19.96 -0.67
CA THR A 159 3.74 20.81 -0.52
C THR A 159 2.52 19.92 -0.28
N ASP A 160 1.94 20.00 0.92
CA ASP A 160 0.68 19.33 1.23
C ASP A 160 -0.51 20.05 0.57
N HIS A 161 -1.39 19.29 -0.08
CA HIS A 161 -2.59 19.82 -0.74
C HIS A 161 -3.88 19.51 0.04
N GLY A 162 -3.76 18.89 1.22
CA GLY A 162 -4.89 18.44 2.01
C GLY A 162 -5.50 17.14 1.49
N TYR A 163 -6.65 16.79 2.05
CA TYR A 163 -7.38 15.59 1.68
C TYR A 163 -8.32 15.78 0.48
N LEU A 164 -8.57 14.67 -0.22
CA LEU A 164 -9.59 14.57 -1.25
C LEU A 164 -10.94 14.33 -0.59
N ASP A 165 -11.97 15.07 -1.02
CA ASP A 165 -13.34 14.88 -0.53
C ASP A 165 -14.01 13.68 -1.22
N ILE A 166 -13.54 12.47 -0.89
CA ILE A 166 -13.96 11.20 -1.49
C ILE A 166 -14.57 10.22 -0.51
N ASN A 167 -14.68 10.60 0.77
CA ASN A 167 -15.26 9.73 1.77
C ASN A 167 -16.74 9.45 1.50
N VAL A 168 -17.14 8.18 1.64
CA VAL A 168 -18.52 7.74 1.47
C VAL A 168 -19.30 7.86 2.77
N ARG A 169 -20.64 7.88 2.66
CA ARG A 169 -21.51 7.78 3.84
C ARG A 169 -21.80 6.33 4.17
N VAL A 170 -22.02 6.03 5.46
CA VAL A 170 -22.31 4.65 5.91
C VAL A 170 -23.50 4.04 5.18
N LYS A 171 -24.59 4.78 4.97
CA LYS A 171 -25.79 4.25 4.31
C LYS A 171 -25.62 4.01 2.80
N ASP A 172 -24.64 4.64 2.17
CA ASP A 172 -24.30 4.35 0.77
C ASP A 172 -23.63 2.97 0.65
N LEU A 173 -22.86 2.59 1.67
CA LEU A 173 -22.17 1.31 1.79
C LEU A 173 -23.07 0.21 2.36
N ALA A 174 -23.87 0.55 3.37
CA ALA A 174 -24.70 -0.35 4.16
C ALA A 174 -26.08 0.29 4.40
N PRO A 175 -27.02 0.20 3.45
CA PRO A 175 -28.34 0.84 3.55
C PRO A 175 -29.15 0.45 4.79
N GLY A 176 -28.89 -0.72 5.36
CA GLY A 176 -29.52 -1.22 6.58
C GLY A 176 -28.94 -0.69 7.89
N TYR A 177 -27.97 0.23 7.85
CA TYR A 177 -27.39 0.81 9.07
C TYR A 177 -28.44 1.64 9.84
N PRO A 178 -28.72 1.31 11.12
CA PRO A 178 -29.79 1.94 11.89
C PRO A 178 -29.42 3.33 12.43
N GLY A 179 -28.18 3.79 12.23
CA GLY A 179 -27.61 4.92 12.95
C GLY A 179 -26.89 4.48 14.23
N GLY A 180 -26.15 5.39 14.85
CA GLY A 180 -25.41 5.11 16.07
C GLY A 180 -24.87 6.36 16.75
N PRO A 181 -23.92 6.22 17.69
CA PRO A 181 -23.33 7.35 18.41
C PRO A 181 -22.70 8.42 17.51
N ALA A 182 -22.20 8.04 16.34
CA ALA A 182 -21.64 8.94 15.33
C ALA A 182 -22.72 9.63 14.46
N GLY A 183 -24.00 9.40 14.72
CA GLY A 183 -25.14 9.95 13.99
C GLY A 183 -25.86 8.95 13.07
N GLU A 184 -26.84 9.45 12.32
CA GLU A 184 -27.71 8.62 11.49
C GLU A 184 -27.07 8.14 10.19
N ASN A 185 -26.14 8.92 9.64
CA ASN A 185 -25.42 8.60 8.40
C ASN A 185 -24.02 9.24 8.40
N PRO A 186 -23.12 8.76 9.27
CA PRO A 186 -21.77 9.31 9.38
C PRO A 186 -20.96 9.03 8.11
N VAL A 187 -19.84 9.72 8.01
CA VAL A 187 -18.83 9.53 6.95
C VAL A 187 -17.91 8.38 7.37
N VAL A 188 -17.52 7.52 6.42
CA VAL A 188 -16.57 6.42 6.64
C VAL A 188 -15.18 6.83 6.16
N GLY A 189 -14.13 6.34 6.83
CA GLY A 189 -12.75 6.57 6.44
C GLY A 189 -12.42 6.09 5.03
N MET A 190 -11.46 6.74 4.37
CA MET A 190 -10.90 6.33 3.08
C MET A 190 -9.38 6.27 3.20
N ILE A 191 -8.79 5.11 2.88
CA ILE A 191 -7.36 4.84 3.13
C ILE A 191 -6.68 4.17 1.93
N ASP A 192 -5.38 3.93 2.08
CA ASP A 192 -4.52 3.17 1.17
C ASP A 192 -4.57 3.68 -0.28
N GLY A 193 -4.20 4.93 -0.50
CA GLY A 193 -4.25 5.53 -1.84
C GLY A 193 -3.19 4.95 -2.78
N HIS A 194 -3.62 4.34 -3.89
CA HIS A 194 -2.74 3.83 -4.95
C HIS A 194 -3.12 4.42 -6.31
N VAL A 195 -2.14 4.86 -7.10
CA VAL A 195 -2.39 5.39 -8.45
C VAL A 195 -2.17 4.30 -9.50
N ALA A 196 -3.19 4.08 -10.33
CA ALA A 196 -3.11 3.20 -11.49
C ALA A 196 -3.52 3.94 -12.77
N ALA A 197 -2.97 3.52 -13.90
CA ALA A 197 -3.30 4.08 -15.20
C ALA A 197 -3.66 2.97 -16.20
N ALA A 198 -4.53 3.29 -17.14
CA ALA A 198 -4.89 2.43 -18.26
C ALA A 198 -5.01 3.26 -19.54
N VAL A 199 -4.76 2.64 -20.69
CA VAL A 199 -4.88 3.30 -22.00
C VAL A 199 -6.20 2.89 -22.64
N ASP A 200 -7.02 3.87 -23.01
CA ASP A 200 -8.30 3.62 -23.68
C ASP A 200 -8.15 3.20 -25.15
N GLY A 201 -9.27 2.82 -25.79
CA GLY A 201 -9.27 2.39 -27.20
C GLY A 201 -8.83 3.47 -28.20
N GLY A 202 -8.75 4.74 -27.77
CA GLY A 202 -8.23 5.86 -28.55
C GLY A 202 -6.74 6.13 -28.32
N GLY A 203 -6.06 5.33 -27.48
CA GLY A 203 -4.65 5.52 -27.14
C GLY A 203 -4.41 6.59 -26.07
N LYS A 204 -5.46 7.07 -25.39
CA LYS A 204 -5.33 8.08 -24.33
C LYS A 204 -5.18 7.40 -22.98
N GLU A 205 -4.19 7.83 -22.20
CA GLU A 205 -4.06 7.41 -20.80
C GLU A 205 -5.17 8.01 -19.93
N ARG A 206 -5.76 7.17 -19.10
CA ARG A 206 -6.69 7.52 -18.03
C ARG A 206 -6.09 7.10 -16.70
N THR A 207 -6.13 8.00 -15.72
CA THR A 207 -5.50 7.80 -14.40
C THR A 207 -6.58 7.66 -13.34
N PHE A 208 -6.38 6.74 -12.42
CA PHE A 208 -7.33 6.37 -11.38
C PHE A 208 -6.63 6.33 -10.03
N LEU A 209 -7.28 6.92 -9.04
CA LEU A 209 -6.92 6.76 -7.64
C LEU A 209 -7.75 5.61 -7.08
N LEU A 210 -7.06 4.57 -6.62
CA LEU A 210 -7.66 3.46 -5.90
C LEU A 210 -7.59 3.73 -4.41
N THR A 211 -8.71 3.61 -3.72
CA THR A 211 -8.80 3.81 -2.26
C THR A 211 -9.71 2.79 -1.62
N LYS A 212 -9.36 2.35 -0.42
CA LYS A 212 -10.18 1.44 0.38
C LYS A 212 -11.13 2.22 1.28
N VAL A 213 -12.40 1.82 1.33
CA VAL A 213 -13.34 2.28 2.35
C VAL A 213 -13.02 1.57 3.67
N ASP A 214 -12.71 2.33 4.71
CA ASP A 214 -12.32 1.80 6.02
C ASP A 214 -13.54 1.46 6.90
N GLY A 215 -14.30 0.46 6.46
CA GLY A 215 -15.40 -0.14 7.22
C GLY A 215 -14.97 -1.10 8.33
N ASN A 216 -13.66 -1.21 8.63
CA ASN A 216 -13.06 -2.25 9.49
C ASN A 216 -13.77 -2.39 10.84
N GLY A 217 -14.01 -1.27 11.52
CA GLY A 217 -14.65 -1.20 12.84
C GLY A 217 -16.17 -1.10 12.81
N LEU A 218 -16.79 -0.90 11.66
CA LEU A 218 -18.22 -0.63 11.57
C LEU A 218 -19.04 -1.91 11.65
N GLN A 219 -19.68 -2.12 12.79
CA GLN A 219 -20.55 -3.25 13.08
C GLN A 219 -21.85 -2.77 13.72
N TRP A 220 -22.96 -3.44 13.44
CA TRP A 220 -24.24 -3.14 14.08
C TRP A 220 -25.09 -4.40 14.24
N THR A 221 -26.04 -4.35 15.17
CA THR A 221 -27.08 -5.36 15.30
C THR A 221 -28.34 -4.80 14.68
N ASP A 222 -28.95 -5.53 13.76
CA ASP A 222 -30.27 -5.21 13.22
C ASP A 222 -31.30 -5.18 14.37
N PRO A 223 -31.99 -4.06 14.61
CA PRO A 223 -32.90 -3.92 15.75
C PRO A 223 -34.18 -4.76 15.61
N VAL A 224 -34.52 -5.23 14.40
CA VAL A 224 -35.69 -6.06 14.11
C VAL A 224 -35.33 -7.54 14.20
N THR A 225 -34.25 -7.96 13.53
CA THR A 225 -33.89 -9.39 13.41
C THR A 225 -32.92 -9.86 14.49
N GLY A 226 -32.21 -8.94 15.15
CA GLY A 226 -31.12 -9.26 16.07
C GLY A 226 -29.84 -9.77 15.38
N GLN A 227 -29.81 -9.78 14.03
CA GLN A 227 -28.65 -10.21 13.27
C GLN A 227 -27.49 -9.21 13.42
N ARG A 228 -26.27 -9.71 13.63
CA ARG A 228 -25.07 -8.88 13.59
C ARG A 228 -24.59 -8.70 12.16
N HIS A 229 -24.27 -7.47 11.81
CA HIS A 229 -23.73 -7.07 10.52
C HIS A 229 -22.37 -6.40 10.71
N LYS A 230 -21.50 -6.57 9.72
CA LYS A 230 -20.24 -5.85 9.56
C LYS A 230 -20.28 -5.13 8.22
N ALA A 231 -19.81 -3.89 8.17
CA ALA A 231 -19.73 -3.15 6.93
C ALA A 231 -18.70 -3.79 5.98
N PRO A 232 -18.96 -3.80 4.66
CA PRO A 232 -17.94 -4.16 3.69
C PRO A 232 -16.83 -3.10 3.62
N THR A 233 -15.72 -3.46 2.96
CA THR A 233 -14.49 -2.65 2.83
C THR A 233 -14.07 -2.60 1.35
N PRO A 234 -14.91 -2.06 0.46
CA PRO A 234 -14.61 -2.08 -0.96
C PRO A 234 -13.39 -1.23 -1.31
N ILE A 235 -12.66 -1.66 -2.34
CA ILE A 235 -11.69 -0.86 -3.07
C ILE A 235 -12.47 -0.10 -4.14
N LEU A 236 -12.43 1.23 -4.06
CA LEU A 236 -13.03 2.13 -5.03
C LEU A 236 -11.97 2.66 -6.00
N SER A 237 -12.36 2.86 -7.25
CA SER A 237 -11.59 3.52 -8.30
C SER A 237 -12.23 4.86 -8.64
N HIS A 238 -11.44 5.92 -8.54
CA HIS A 238 -11.86 7.28 -8.88
C HIS A 238 -10.96 7.81 -9.99
N GLU A 239 -11.51 8.05 -11.17
CA GLU A 239 -10.74 8.68 -12.24
C GLU A 239 -10.35 10.11 -11.83
N PHE A 240 -9.13 10.52 -12.12
CA PHE A 240 -8.69 11.88 -11.86
C PHE A 240 -7.79 12.42 -12.97
N ARG A 241 -7.65 13.74 -13.00
CA ARG A 241 -6.61 14.44 -13.75
C ARG A 241 -5.71 15.16 -12.77
N GLN A 242 -4.40 15.01 -12.96
CA GLN A 242 -3.42 15.87 -12.33
C GLN A 242 -3.06 17.03 -13.26
N GLU A 243 -3.08 18.25 -12.75
CA GLU A 243 -2.57 19.41 -13.46
C GLU A 243 -1.04 19.54 -13.30
N SER A 244 -0.38 20.34 -14.13
CA SER A 244 1.09 20.50 -14.08
C SER A 244 1.62 21.14 -12.78
N ASP A 245 0.76 21.80 -12.01
CA ASP A 245 1.09 22.33 -10.68
C ASP A 245 0.90 21.30 -9.55
N GLY A 246 0.51 20.08 -9.90
CA GLY A 246 0.30 18.98 -8.97
C GLY A 246 -1.14 18.80 -8.51
N ARG A 247 -2.04 19.77 -8.76
CA ARG A 247 -3.43 19.74 -8.30
C ARG A 247 -4.19 18.58 -8.91
N ILE A 248 -4.89 17.81 -8.07
CA ILE A 248 -5.76 16.70 -8.48
C ILE A 248 -7.19 17.20 -8.67
N THR A 249 -7.79 16.87 -9.82
CA THR A 249 -9.21 17.06 -10.11
C THR A 249 -9.87 15.71 -10.34
N LEU A 250 -10.85 15.37 -9.52
CA LEU A 250 -11.63 14.14 -9.66
C LEU A 250 -12.59 14.23 -10.85
N LEU A 251 -12.68 13.15 -11.62
CA LEU A 251 -13.47 13.05 -12.85
C LEU A 251 -14.66 12.10 -12.62
N GLY A 252 -15.78 12.67 -12.19
CA GLY A 252 -17.03 11.92 -12.00
C GLY A 252 -17.17 11.28 -10.62
N ALA A 253 -17.88 10.16 -10.55
CA ALA A 253 -18.10 9.42 -9.32
C ALA A 253 -17.17 8.20 -9.25
N ALA A 254 -16.76 7.83 -8.04
CA ALA A 254 -16.02 6.60 -7.81
C ALA A 254 -16.86 5.36 -8.14
N LYS A 255 -16.20 4.28 -8.54
CA LYS A 255 -16.80 2.97 -8.80
C LYS A 255 -16.13 1.89 -7.97
N ALA A 256 -16.88 0.94 -7.44
CA ALA A 256 -16.30 -0.21 -6.76
C ALA A 256 -15.59 -1.12 -7.76
N LEU A 257 -14.33 -1.47 -7.48
CA LEU A 257 -13.57 -2.48 -8.22
C LEU A 257 -13.73 -3.87 -7.60
N LEU A 258 -13.61 -3.94 -6.28
CA LEU A 258 -13.65 -5.18 -5.52
C LEU A 258 -14.27 -4.91 -4.15
N THR A 259 -15.12 -5.81 -3.70
CA THR A 259 -15.71 -5.79 -2.36
C THR A 259 -15.37 -7.10 -1.66
N ASN A 260 -14.97 -7.02 -0.38
CA ASN A 260 -14.65 -8.23 0.39
C ASN A 260 -15.85 -9.20 0.42
N GLY A 261 -15.52 -10.48 0.54
CA GLY A 261 -16.46 -11.60 0.48
C GLY A 261 -16.12 -12.63 1.56
N PRO A 262 -16.82 -13.77 1.61
CA PRO A 262 -16.66 -14.73 2.70
C PRO A 262 -15.24 -15.26 2.90
N HIS A 263 -14.44 -15.37 1.83
CA HIS A 263 -13.08 -15.90 1.88
C HIS A 263 -12.00 -14.85 2.24
N HIS A 264 -12.39 -13.59 2.44
CA HIS A 264 -11.50 -12.47 2.78
C HIS A 264 -11.36 -12.22 4.29
N ASP A 265 -11.96 -13.06 5.15
CA ASP A 265 -12.02 -12.88 6.61
C ASP A 265 -12.47 -11.47 7.04
N GLY A 266 -13.40 -10.93 6.27
CA GLY A 266 -14.16 -9.75 6.62
C GLY A 266 -13.51 -8.40 6.31
N LEU A 267 -12.35 -8.33 5.65
CA LEU A 267 -11.85 -7.08 5.06
C LEU A 267 -10.87 -7.29 3.90
N ILE A 268 -10.75 -6.30 3.00
CA ILE A 268 -9.68 -6.18 2.00
C ILE A 268 -9.07 -4.77 2.04
N GLU A 269 -7.79 -4.61 1.70
CA GLU A 269 -7.04 -3.33 1.72
C GLU A 269 -5.67 -3.45 1.02
N GLY A 270 -4.81 -2.42 1.09
CA GLY A 270 -3.43 -2.48 0.61
C GLY A 270 -3.27 -2.81 -0.88
N GLN A 271 -4.10 -2.21 -1.74
CA GLN A 271 -4.12 -2.50 -3.16
C GLN A 271 -2.90 -1.96 -3.93
N PHE A 272 -2.44 -2.73 -4.92
CA PHE A 272 -1.37 -2.34 -5.83
C PHE A 272 -1.61 -2.92 -7.23
N VAL A 273 -1.41 -2.12 -8.28
CA VAL A 273 -1.60 -2.55 -9.68
C VAL A 273 -0.28 -2.85 -10.36
N VAL A 274 -0.18 -4.04 -10.96
CA VAL A 274 0.97 -4.47 -11.78
C VAL A 274 0.52 -4.67 -13.22
N HIS A 275 1.34 -4.25 -14.18
CA HIS A 275 1.09 -4.44 -15.61
C HIS A 275 2.15 -5.37 -16.19
N GLU A 276 1.75 -6.56 -16.63
CA GLU A 276 2.67 -7.55 -17.18
C GLU A 276 1.97 -8.47 -18.18
N ASN A 277 2.70 -8.97 -19.17
CA ASN A 277 2.16 -9.84 -20.23
C ASN A 277 0.91 -9.27 -20.95
N GLY A 278 0.86 -7.95 -21.13
CA GLY A 278 -0.28 -7.27 -21.76
C GLY A 278 -1.56 -7.27 -20.94
N ARG A 279 -1.48 -7.46 -19.61
CA ARG A 279 -2.61 -7.50 -18.69
C ARG A 279 -2.31 -6.73 -17.41
N SER A 280 -3.34 -6.14 -16.82
CA SER A 280 -3.27 -5.54 -15.48
C SER A 280 -3.67 -6.57 -14.42
N TYR A 281 -3.00 -6.51 -13.29
CA TYR A 281 -3.28 -7.34 -12.12
C TYR A 281 -3.47 -6.43 -10.91
N LEU A 282 -4.45 -6.77 -10.07
CA LEU A 282 -4.67 -6.15 -8.77
C LEU A 282 -4.10 -7.09 -7.70
N ALA A 283 -3.02 -6.70 -7.05
CA ALA A 283 -2.60 -7.27 -5.78
C ALA A 283 -3.30 -6.53 -4.64
N TYR A 284 -3.71 -7.24 -3.60
CA TYR A 284 -4.35 -6.65 -2.43
C TYR A 284 -4.22 -7.59 -1.24
N SER A 285 -4.44 -7.08 -0.03
CA SER A 285 -4.45 -7.87 1.19
C SER A 285 -5.84 -8.10 1.74
N ALA A 286 -6.01 -9.20 2.48
CA ALA A 286 -7.25 -9.56 3.14
C ALA A 286 -6.97 -10.07 4.56
N GLY A 287 -7.98 -10.01 5.43
CA GLY A 287 -7.86 -10.34 6.85
C GLY A 287 -7.34 -9.17 7.70
N PHE A 288 -7.21 -9.35 9.01
CA PHE A 288 -6.75 -8.28 9.91
C PHE A 288 -5.23 -8.13 9.87
N PHE A 289 -4.72 -6.93 9.55
CA PHE A 289 -3.28 -6.64 9.47
C PHE A 289 -2.49 -7.01 10.74
N GLY A 290 -3.16 -7.05 11.89
CA GLY A 290 -2.52 -7.21 13.19
C GLY A 290 -2.25 -8.64 13.61
N ASN A 291 -2.47 -9.65 12.77
CA ASN A 291 -2.26 -11.06 13.12
C ASN A 291 -1.87 -11.95 11.91
N ALA A 292 -1.80 -13.26 12.15
CA ALA A 292 -1.43 -14.27 11.16
C ALA A 292 -2.48 -14.53 10.07
N GLU A 293 -3.68 -13.97 10.17
CA GLU A 293 -4.75 -14.15 9.17
C GLU A 293 -4.53 -13.26 7.94
N TYR A 294 -3.70 -12.20 8.09
CA TYR A 294 -3.37 -11.29 7.01
C TYR A 294 -2.63 -12.03 5.88
N ARG A 295 -3.09 -11.80 4.66
CA ARG A 295 -2.60 -12.51 3.47
C ARG A 295 -2.76 -11.68 2.22
N THR A 296 -2.00 -11.99 1.19
CA THR A 296 -2.01 -11.26 -0.08
C THR A 296 -2.61 -12.11 -1.19
N TYR A 297 -3.52 -11.50 -1.94
CA TYR A 297 -4.13 -12.04 -3.15
C TYR A 297 -3.63 -11.28 -4.38
N ILE A 298 -3.78 -11.91 -5.54
CA ILE A 298 -3.64 -11.29 -6.84
C ILE A 298 -4.81 -11.70 -7.73
N ALA A 299 -5.35 -10.75 -8.48
CA ALA A 299 -6.46 -10.94 -9.40
C ALA A 299 -6.19 -10.24 -10.73
N LYS A 300 -6.90 -10.64 -11.78
CA LYS A 300 -6.88 -9.94 -13.07
C LYS A 300 -7.74 -8.68 -12.97
N LEU A 301 -7.30 -7.61 -13.62
CA LEU A 301 -7.94 -6.30 -13.56
C LEU A 301 -8.18 -5.77 -14.98
N ASP A 302 -9.38 -5.25 -15.20
CA ASP A 302 -9.68 -4.27 -16.25
C ASP A 302 -10.13 -2.98 -15.59
N LEU A 303 -9.22 -1.99 -15.57
CA LEU A 303 -9.45 -0.72 -14.88
C LEU A 303 -10.47 0.17 -15.62
N LEU A 304 -10.59 0.03 -16.94
CA LEU A 304 -11.54 0.82 -17.74
C LEU A 304 -12.96 0.26 -17.62
N ALA A 305 -13.08 -1.06 -17.54
CA ALA A 305 -14.34 -1.76 -17.28
C ALA A 305 -14.72 -1.76 -15.79
N HIS A 306 -13.75 -1.50 -14.89
CA HIS A 306 -13.89 -1.62 -13.45
C HIS A 306 -14.19 -3.06 -13.00
N GLU A 307 -13.52 -4.03 -13.63
CA GLU A 307 -13.74 -5.46 -13.39
C GLU A 307 -12.50 -6.12 -12.76
N VAL A 308 -12.75 -6.97 -11.76
CA VAL A 308 -11.75 -7.82 -11.11
C VAL A 308 -12.23 -9.27 -11.16
N TRP A 309 -11.37 -10.20 -11.56
CA TRP A 309 -11.73 -11.61 -11.65
C TRP A 309 -10.51 -12.53 -11.47
N ASP A 310 -10.77 -13.84 -11.30
CA ASP A 310 -9.73 -14.87 -11.14
C ASP A 310 -8.79 -14.54 -9.96
N GLU A 311 -9.41 -14.23 -8.81
CA GLU A 311 -8.72 -14.00 -7.53
C GLU A 311 -7.96 -15.25 -7.09
N ARG A 312 -6.71 -15.08 -6.71
CA ARG A 312 -5.82 -16.17 -6.28
C ARG A 312 -5.01 -15.75 -5.06
N LEU A 313 -4.88 -16.65 -4.12
CA LEU A 313 -3.98 -16.46 -2.99
C LEU A 313 -2.53 -16.44 -3.50
N LEU A 314 -1.82 -15.35 -3.24
CA LEU A 314 -0.42 -15.18 -3.65
C LEU A 314 0.54 -15.62 -2.54
N ILE A 315 0.28 -15.20 -1.30
CA ILE A 315 1.09 -15.57 -0.13
C ILE A 315 0.26 -15.43 1.16
N ASP A 316 0.44 -16.36 2.09
CA ASP A 316 -0.13 -16.34 3.44
C ASP A 316 0.89 -16.79 4.49
N SER A 317 0.47 -16.85 5.75
CA SER A 317 1.31 -17.29 6.87
C SER A 317 1.78 -18.74 6.82
N GLN A 318 1.20 -19.57 5.94
CA GLN A 318 1.59 -20.97 5.76
C GLN A 318 2.62 -21.15 4.65
N SER A 319 2.87 -20.11 3.85
CA SER A 319 3.81 -20.12 2.73
C SER A 319 5.23 -20.54 3.17
N PRO A 320 5.80 -21.61 2.59
CA PRO A 320 7.22 -21.94 2.63
C PRO A 320 8.17 -20.76 2.42
N ALA A 321 7.80 -19.76 1.61
CA ALA A 321 8.59 -18.55 1.41
C ALA A 321 8.88 -17.78 2.72
N LEU A 322 8.06 -17.96 3.76
CA LEU A 322 8.23 -17.33 5.06
C LEU A 322 9.03 -18.18 6.06
N GLY A 323 9.32 -19.44 5.73
CA GLY A 323 10.09 -20.38 6.55
C GLY A 323 9.57 -20.60 7.98
N GLY A 324 8.28 -20.33 8.21
CA GLY A 324 7.66 -20.37 9.54
C GLY A 324 8.17 -19.30 10.53
N GLN A 325 9.03 -18.37 10.09
CA GLN A 325 9.56 -17.28 10.91
C GLN A 325 8.64 -16.06 10.92
N TRP A 326 7.86 -15.90 9.87
CA TRP A 326 7.01 -14.75 9.62
C TRP A 326 5.55 -15.19 9.48
N ASN A 327 4.63 -14.33 9.86
CA ASN A 327 3.20 -14.49 9.60
C ASN A 327 2.58 -13.12 9.19
N GLY A 328 1.35 -13.14 8.72
CA GLY A 328 0.62 -11.96 8.29
C GLY A 328 1.23 -11.21 7.09
N PRO A 329 1.65 -11.88 6.00
CA PRO A 329 2.25 -11.19 4.84
C PRO A 329 1.22 -10.35 4.07
N GLY A 330 1.37 -9.04 4.10
CA GLY A 330 0.49 -8.17 3.33
C GLY A 330 0.94 -6.73 3.16
N HIS A 331 0.02 -5.94 2.66
CA HIS A 331 0.19 -4.58 2.14
C HIS A 331 1.33 -4.52 1.10
N PRO A 332 1.20 -5.20 -0.05
CA PRO A 332 2.27 -5.35 -1.01
C PRO A 332 2.59 -4.07 -1.78
N SER A 333 3.87 -3.82 -2.03
CA SER A 333 4.32 -2.95 -3.12
C SER A 333 5.31 -3.67 -4.04
N PHE A 334 5.33 -3.28 -5.32
CA PHE A 334 6.12 -3.99 -6.33
C PHE A 334 7.10 -3.07 -7.06
N VAL A 335 8.32 -3.55 -7.26
CA VAL A 335 9.32 -2.92 -8.11
C VAL A 335 9.81 -3.91 -9.15
N ARG A 336 9.72 -3.52 -10.42
CA ARG A 336 10.28 -4.33 -11.52
C ARG A 336 11.80 -4.45 -11.37
N VAL A 337 12.30 -5.68 -11.44
CA VAL A 337 13.74 -6.01 -11.36
C VAL A 337 14.23 -6.82 -12.56
N GLY A 338 13.31 -7.35 -13.36
CA GLY A 338 13.56 -8.11 -14.58
C GLY A 338 12.34 -8.13 -15.50
N GLU A 339 12.48 -8.70 -16.69
CA GLU A 339 11.32 -8.96 -17.55
C GLU A 339 10.38 -9.98 -16.89
N GLY A 340 9.12 -9.60 -16.64
CA GLY A 340 8.19 -10.47 -15.93
C GLY A 340 8.59 -10.77 -14.48
N LEU A 341 9.50 -10.00 -13.87
CA LEU A 341 10.05 -10.27 -12.54
C LEU A 341 10.06 -9.02 -11.68
N TYR A 342 9.48 -9.15 -10.49
CA TYR A 342 9.29 -8.07 -9.53
C TYR A 342 9.88 -8.46 -8.18
N ALA A 343 10.52 -7.49 -7.51
CA ALA A 343 10.65 -7.53 -6.06
C ALA A 343 9.31 -7.09 -5.46
N MET A 344 8.75 -7.93 -4.59
CA MET A 344 7.54 -7.66 -3.82
C MET A 344 7.95 -7.36 -2.38
N TYR A 345 7.57 -6.20 -1.89
CA TYR A 345 7.79 -5.75 -0.52
C TYR A 345 6.51 -5.89 0.26
N LEU A 346 6.58 -6.50 1.44
CA LEU A 346 5.45 -6.79 2.31
C LEU A 346 5.81 -6.39 3.72
N HIS A 347 4.82 -6.05 4.54
CA HIS A 347 5.01 -6.17 5.98
C HIS A 347 4.66 -7.59 6.46
N VAL A 348 5.29 -7.99 7.57
CA VAL A 348 5.07 -9.25 8.27
C VAL A 348 5.23 -9.06 9.77
N TRP A 349 4.66 -9.98 10.55
CA TRP A 349 4.93 -10.15 11.97
C TRP A 349 5.90 -11.29 12.21
N ARG A 350 6.69 -11.20 13.28
CA ARG A 350 7.43 -12.36 13.75
C ARG A 350 6.44 -13.42 14.21
N ASN A 351 6.65 -14.67 13.83
CA ASN A 351 5.74 -15.73 14.22
C ASN A 351 5.60 -15.83 15.75
N GLY A 352 4.36 -15.92 16.22
CA GLY A 352 4.02 -15.88 17.65
C GLY A 352 3.81 -14.49 18.25
N THR A 353 4.01 -13.42 17.47
CA THR A 353 3.68 -12.03 17.87
C THR A 353 2.46 -11.52 17.12
N ASP A 354 1.72 -10.59 17.73
CA ASP A 354 0.57 -9.93 17.10
C ASP A 354 0.34 -8.51 17.68
N TYR A 355 -0.44 -7.70 16.95
CA TYR A 355 -0.70 -6.30 17.31
C TYR A 355 -1.35 -6.15 18.69
N SER A 356 -2.32 -7.02 19.00
CA SER A 356 -3.13 -6.91 20.22
C SER A 356 -2.30 -7.11 21.49
N LYS A 357 -1.22 -7.88 21.41
CA LYS A 357 -0.35 -8.22 22.54
C LYS A 357 0.93 -7.41 22.56
N ASP A 358 1.53 -7.18 21.39
CA ASP A 358 2.91 -6.69 21.28
C ASP A 358 2.99 -5.22 20.79
N GLY A 359 1.84 -4.62 20.47
CA GLY A 359 1.78 -3.35 19.73
C GLY A 359 2.30 -3.50 18.30
N ASP A 360 2.50 -2.39 17.59
CA ASP A 360 2.97 -2.47 16.20
C ASP A 360 4.45 -2.88 16.11
N GLN A 361 4.69 -4.14 15.71
CA GLN A 361 6.02 -4.74 15.52
C GLN A 361 6.22 -5.24 14.09
N ARG A 362 5.39 -4.79 13.14
CA ARG A 362 5.51 -5.18 11.74
C ARG A 362 6.90 -4.87 11.20
N ARG A 363 7.47 -5.80 10.46
CA ARG A 363 8.76 -5.67 9.76
C ARG A 363 8.50 -5.75 8.27
N ALA A 364 9.23 -4.98 7.47
CA ALA A 364 9.18 -5.18 6.03
C ALA A 364 10.16 -6.27 5.60
N ILE A 365 9.74 -7.10 4.65
CA ILE A 365 10.58 -8.10 3.98
C ILE A 365 10.46 -7.93 2.46
N GLN A 366 11.33 -8.63 1.73
CA GLN A 366 11.27 -8.73 0.28
C GLN A 366 11.15 -10.20 -0.14
N CYS A 367 10.20 -10.48 -1.02
CA CYS A 367 10.11 -11.69 -1.83
C CYS A 367 10.18 -11.31 -3.32
N HIS A 368 10.14 -12.30 -4.22
CA HIS A 368 10.03 -12.06 -5.65
C HIS A 368 8.76 -12.67 -6.22
N VAL A 369 8.17 -12.00 -7.20
CA VAL A 369 7.03 -12.49 -7.97
C VAL A 369 7.40 -12.53 -9.43
N ALA A 370 7.16 -13.67 -10.07
CA ALA A 370 7.41 -13.86 -11.49
C ALA A 370 6.11 -14.12 -12.24
N PHE A 371 6.00 -13.50 -13.41
CA PHE A 371 4.93 -13.64 -14.40
C PHE A 371 5.41 -14.42 -15.64
N ARG A 372 6.60 -15.02 -15.55
CA ARG A 372 7.21 -15.84 -16.59
C ARG A 372 7.85 -17.06 -15.96
N ASP A 373 7.89 -18.16 -16.71
CA ASP A 373 8.62 -19.37 -16.30
C ASP A 373 10.13 -19.25 -16.55
N LEU A 374 10.88 -20.31 -16.23
CA LEU A 374 12.35 -20.34 -16.40
C LEU A 374 12.78 -20.26 -17.86
N GLU A 375 11.88 -20.60 -18.80
CA GLU A 375 12.09 -20.46 -20.24
C GLU A 375 11.69 -19.06 -20.76
N GLY A 376 11.23 -18.17 -19.88
CA GLY A 376 10.82 -16.80 -20.22
C GLY A 376 9.41 -16.68 -20.81
N ARG A 377 8.64 -17.77 -20.83
CA ARG A 377 7.28 -17.77 -21.38
C ARG A 377 6.31 -17.12 -20.38
N PRO A 378 5.37 -16.26 -20.84
CA PRO A 378 4.31 -15.73 -19.99
C PRO A 378 3.56 -16.84 -19.25
N CYS A 379 3.36 -16.65 -17.95
CA CYS A 379 2.56 -17.53 -17.13
C CYS A 379 1.77 -16.73 -16.08
N GLU A 380 0.94 -17.43 -15.32
CA GLU A 380 0.27 -16.84 -14.17
C GLU A 380 1.29 -16.50 -13.08
N PRO A 381 1.07 -15.42 -12.31
CA PRO A 381 2.01 -14.97 -11.30
C PRO A 381 2.20 -15.99 -10.18
N PHE A 382 3.43 -16.08 -9.67
CA PHE A 382 3.76 -16.91 -8.51
C PHE A 382 4.89 -16.27 -7.70
N VAL A 383 4.90 -16.54 -6.39
CA VAL A 383 6.03 -16.19 -5.53
C VAL A 383 7.20 -17.13 -5.83
N VAL A 384 8.36 -16.57 -6.17
CA VAL A 384 9.53 -17.34 -6.61
C VAL A 384 10.07 -18.20 -5.48
N GLU A 385 10.18 -17.63 -4.28
CA GLU A 385 10.62 -18.33 -3.07
C GLU A 385 9.72 -19.52 -2.75
N GLU A 386 8.40 -19.39 -2.94
CA GLU A 386 7.42 -20.46 -2.74
C GLU A 386 7.63 -21.62 -3.72
N ARG A 387 7.80 -21.29 -5.01
CA ARG A 387 7.86 -22.29 -6.08
C ARG A 387 9.18 -23.06 -6.15
N PHE A 388 10.28 -22.40 -5.76
CA PHE A 388 11.64 -22.95 -5.94
C PHE A 388 12.36 -23.24 -4.63
N ALA A 389 11.78 -22.94 -3.46
CA ALA A 389 12.30 -23.48 -2.21
C ALA A 389 12.24 -25.00 -2.22
N THR A 390 13.37 -25.65 -2.02
CA THR A 390 13.41 -27.10 -1.79
C THR A 390 12.93 -27.39 -0.36
N PRO A 391 12.15 -28.46 -0.11
CA PRO A 391 11.79 -28.86 1.26
C PRO A 391 13.05 -28.98 2.12
N ALA A 392 13.01 -28.44 3.33
CA ALA A 392 14.12 -28.48 4.28
C ALA A 392 14.40 -29.91 4.77
#